data_AF-A0A6T2CNY8-F1
#
_entry.id   AF-A0A6T2CNY8-F1
#
_cell.length_a   1.000
_cell.length_b   1.000
_cell.length_c   1.000
_cell.angle_alpha   90.00
_cell.angle_beta   90.00
_cell.angle_gamma   90.00
#
_symmetry.space_group_name_H-M   'P 1'
#
loop_
_entity.id
_entity.type
_entity.pdbx_description
1 polymer ?
#
loop_
_entity_poly.entity_id
_entity_poly.type
_entity_poly.pdbx_seq_one_letter_code
_entity_poly.pdbx_strand_id
1 'polypeptide(L)'
;MQGTRRKGQSKLWRVVMAVVLGLSLCLLQFRSLHQRRRHDLSSADSKRRQPMPPVQAQPSSSSQRSGQPQSPQDALPRPNPAPKSAPVPPPDGASSATVAPGALVFLTVGDWGMRLPSAKAVAKQMGLWAELHGAAFVVSVGDNFYPYGVKDVHDRQFETTFERMYSAKALQIPWYLVLGNHDYAFNGRKGNTTAQLLYSKVSPRWHMPDRHYVTDPMAVGDGAHLQLFTLDFYEHYSLTKGTPSQVEWLDAALAGSSARWKLLITHKPLYSSGDKHGSSKDLQAQLVPLMQKHSVQAVWSGDDHHLEVLEAHGLTFFISGGGGGQSVRKLRRHVKESKFALPVYGFTMHSVNSTHLESWVVEKNGTVLYHHVIAS
;
A
#
# COMPACT_ATOMS: atom_id res chain seq x y z
N MET A 1 -48.17 -55.97 3.52
CA MET A 1 -48.04 -55.82 2.04
C MET A 1 -47.44 -54.46 1.73
N GLN A 2 -46.53 -54.45 0.77
CA GLN A 2 -45.58 -53.39 0.39
C GLN A 2 -46.25 -52.08 -0.05
N GLY A 3 -45.70 -50.91 0.34
CA GLY A 3 -46.33 -49.66 -0.08
C GLY A 3 -45.64 -48.31 0.11
N THR A 4 -44.35 -48.16 0.44
CA THR A 4 -43.79 -46.80 0.66
C THR A 4 -42.28 -46.65 0.34
N ARG A 5 -41.79 -47.15 -0.80
CA ARG A 5 -40.37 -46.92 -1.21
C ARG A 5 -40.11 -46.41 -2.64
N ARG A 6 -41.14 -45.98 -3.40
CA ARG A 6 -40.95 -45.58 -4.82
C ARG A 6 -40.92 -44.08 -5.13
N LYS A 7 -41.23 -43.17 -4.20
CA LYS A 7 -41.28 -41.71 -4.50
C LYS A 7 -39.97 -40.93 -4.26
N GLY A 8 -38.99 -41.49 -3.54
CA GLY A 8 -37.71 -40.80 -3.24
C GLY A 8 -36.65 -40.92 -4.32
N GLN A 9 -36.59 -42.06 -5.04
CA GLN A 9 -35.54 -42.29 -6.03
C GLN A 9 -35.72 -41.49 -7.33
N SER A 10 -36.94 -41.14 -7.73
CA SER A 10 -37.19 -40.41 -8.99
C SER A 10 -36.76 -38.94 -8.97
N LYS A 11 -36.73 -38.29 -7.79
CA LYS A 11 -36.22 -36.91 -7.66
C LYS A 11 -34.69 -36.87 -7.71
N LEU A 12 -34.01 -37.84 -7.10
CA LEU A 12 -32.55 -37.90 -7.08
C LEU A 12 -31.97 -38.16 -8.48
N TRP A 13 -32.59 -39.04 -9.26
CA TRP A 13 -32.18 -39.31 -10.64
C TRP A 13 -32.35 -38.12 -11.59
N ARG A 14 -33.36 -37.27 -11.38
CA ARG A 14 -33.57 -36.05 -12.18
C ARG A 14 -32.52 -34.98 -11.91
N VAL A 15 -32.06 -34.86 -10.66
CA VAL A 15 -31.01 -33.90 -10.28
C VAL A 15 -29.65 -34.35 -10.83
N VAL A 16 -29.33 -35.65 -10.73
CA VAL A 16 -28.06 -36.19 -11.28
C VAL A 16 -28.00 -36.04 -12.80
N MET A 17 -29.10 -36.31 -13.52
CA MET A 17 -29.14 -36.12 -14.99
C MET A 17 -29.00 -34.65 -15.40
N ALA A 18 -29.59 -33.70 -14.65
CA ALA A 18 -29.43 -32.28 -14.93
C ALA A 18 -27.98 -31.80 -14.74
N VAL A 19 -27.27 -32.31 -13.73
CA VAL A 19 -25.85 -32.00 -13.48
C VAL A 19 -24.95 -32.57 -14.57
N VAL A 20 -25.19 -33.81 -15.02
CA VAL A 20 -24.39 -34.46 -16.08
C VAL A 20 -24.59 -33.79 -17.44
N LEU A 21 -25.82 -33.38 -17.77
CA LEU A 21 -26.12 -32.62 -18.99
C LEU A 21 -25.51 -31.21 -18.96
N GLY A 22 -25.56 -30.52 -17.81
CA GLY A 22 -24.94 -29.19 -17.65
C GLY A 22 -23.42 -29.21 -17.81
N LEU A 23 -22.74 -30.21 -17.26
CA LEU A 23 -21.29 -30.38 -17.41
C LEU A 23 -20.87 -30.70 -18.85
N SER A 24 -21.70 -31.44 -19.59
CA SER A 24 -21.45 -31.78 -21.00
C SER A 24 -21.59 -30.57 -21.93
N LEU A 25 -22.56 -29.69 -21.68
CA LEU A 25 -22.72 -28.42 -22.42
C LEU A 25 -21.57 -27.44 -22.15
N CYS A 26 -21.07 -27.39 -20.91
CA CYS A 26 -19.94 -26.53 -20.54
C CYS A 26 -18.63 -26.95 -21.23
N LEU A 27 -18.39 -28.27 -21.36
CA LEU A 27 -17.23 -28.82 -22.08
C LEU A 27 -17.28 -28.56 -23.59
N LEU A 28 -18.48 -28.57 -24.20
CA LEU A 28 -18.66 -28.25 -25.62
C LEU A 28 -18.42 -26.76 -25.90
N GLN A 29 -18.87 -25.86 -25.01
CA GLN A 29 -18.59 -24.43 -25.13
C GLN A 29 -17.11 -24.10 -24.95
N PHE A 30 -16.41 -24.80 -24.04
CA PHE A 30 -14.96 -24.65 -23.85
C PHE A 30 -14.15 -25.07 -25.09
N ARG A 31 -14.52 -26.17 -25.75
CA ARG A 31 -13.86 -26.61 -26.99
C ARG A 31 -14.06 -25.62 -28.16
N SER A 32 -15.24 -25.02 -28.28
CA SER A 32 -15.55 -23.99 -29.28
C SER A 32 -14.74 -22.70 -29.07
N LEU A 33 -14.63 -22.23 -27.82
CA LEU A 33 -13.82 -21.05 -27.46
C LEU A 33 -12.32 -21.27 -27.71
N HIS A 34 -11.83 -22.50 -27.48
CA HIS A 34 -10.43 -22.82 -27.70
C HIS A 34 -10.05 -22.93 -29.18
N GLN A 35 -10.97 -23.36 -30.05
CA GLN A 35 -10.78 -23.35 -31.50
C GLN A 35 -10.80 -21.94 -32.09
N ARG A 36 -11.67 -21.04 -31.62
CA ARG A 36 -11.68 -19.63 -32.07
C ARG A 36 -10.40 -18.88 -31.71
N ARG A 37 -9.83 -19.11 -30.50
CA ARG A 37 -8.54 -18.52 -30.11
C ARG A 37 -7.34 -18.99 -30.95
N ARG A 38 -7.36 -20.21 -31.50
CA ARG A 38 -6.27 -20.68 -32.38
C ARG A 38 -6.29 -20.02 -33.76
N HIS A 39 -7.46 -19.67 -34.28
CA HIS A 39 -7.57 -18.95 -35.56
C HIS A 39 -7.14 -17.47 -35.45
N ASP A 40 -7.46 -16.80 -34.34
CA ASP A 40 -7.07 -15.39 -34.16
C ASP A 40 -5.55 -15.21 -33.98
N LEU A 41 -4.88 -16.14 -33.29
CA LEU A 41 -3.42 -16.08 -33.08
C LEU A 41 -2.62 -16.35 -34.37
N SER A 42 -3.17 -17.12 -35.31
CA SER A 42 -2.53 -17.39 -36.60
C SER A 42 -2.61 -16.20 -37.57
N SER A 43 -3.55 -15.27 -37.40
CA SER A 43 -3.74 -14.12 -38.30
C SER A 43 -2.97 -12.86 -37.84
N ALA A 44 -2.60 -12.79 -36.56
CA ALA A 44 -1.85 -11.67 -35.99
C ALA A 44 -0.33 -11.75 -36.24
N ASP A 45 0.22 -12.94 -36.50
CA ASP A 45 1.68 -13.16 -36.64
C ASP A 45 2.21 -12.87 -38.06
N SER A 46 1.32 -12.74 -39.05
CA SER A 46 1.70 -12.45 -40.45
C SER A 46 1.80 -10.96 -40.80
N LYS A 47 1.46 -10.05 -39.88
CA LYS A 47 1.47 -8.59 -40.11
C LYS A 47 2.59 -7.82 -39.37
N ARG A 48 3.56 -8.52 -38.76
CA ARG A 48 4.65 -7.88 -37.99
C ARG A 48 6.05 -8.20 -38.54
N ARG A 49 6.28 -7.94 -39.83
CA ARG A 49 7.63 -7.87 -40.40
C ARG A 49 7.71 -6.73 -41.42
N GLN A 50 8.06 -5.54 -40.95
CA GLN A 50 8.69 -4.52 -41.79
C GLN A 50 9.86 -3.89 -41.00
N PRO A 51 11.04 -3.70 -41.63
CA PRO A 51 12.21 -3.13 -40.98
C PRO A 51 12.13 -1.59 -40.87
N MET A 52 12.55 -1.05 -39.72
CA MET A 52 12.66 0.38 -39.45
C MET A 52 13.90 0.99 -40.15
N PRO A 53 13.84 2.24 -40.65
CA PRO A 53 14.99 2.94 -41.21
C PRO A 53 15.92 3.51 -40.11
N PRO A 54 17.21 3.74 -40.41
CA PRO A 54 18.21 4.11 -39.42
C PRO A 54 18.12 5.58 -38.98
N VAL A 55 18.37 5.82 -37.69
CA VAL A 55 18.43 7.13 -37.04
C VAL A 55 19.78 7.79 -37.32
N GLN A 56 19.78 8.98 -37.92
CA GLN A 56 20.96 9.84 -38.04
C GLN A 56 21.10 10.74 -36.79
N ALA A 57 22.30 10.77 -36.22
CA ALA A 57 22.70 11.67 -35.13
C ALA A 57 23.35 12.94 -35.71
N GLN A 58 23.01 14.10 -35.15
CA GLN A 58 23.72 15.37 -35.34
C GLN A 58 23.73 16.16 -34.01
N PRO A 59 24.73 17.04 -33.78
CA PRO A 59 25.32 17.26 -32.46
C PRO A 59 24.86 18.52 -31.71
N SER A 60 25.24 18.55 -30.44
CA SER A 60 25.10 19.63 -29.45
C SER A 60 25.68 20.97 -29.87
N SER A 61 24.96 22.07 -29.61
CA SER A 61 25.50 23.43 -29.62
C SER A 61 25.34 24.12 -28.27
N SER A 62 26.48 24.45 -27.67
CA SER A 62 26.65 25.40 -26.58
C SER A 62 26.64 26.82 -27.14
N SER A 63 25.85 27.73 -26.56
CA SER A 63 26.01 29.16 -26.81
C SER A 63 26.17 29.92 -25.49
N GLN A 64 27.42 30.33 -25.23
CA GLN A 64 27.72 31.48 -24.39
C GLN A 64 27.10 32.73 -25.02
N ARG A 65 26.52 33.62 -24.20
CA ARG A 65 26.18 34.97 -24.63
C ARG A 65 26.74 35.99 -23.64
N SER A 66 27.58 36.85 -24.22
CA SER A 66 28.18 38.07 -23.70
C SER A 66 27.15 39.11 -23.26
N GLY A 67 27.52 39.89 -22.24
CA GLY A 67 26.71 41.02 -21.76
C GLY A 67 26.90 42.31 -22.56
N GLN A 68 25.93 43.21 -22.41
CA GLN A 68 26.09 44.66 -22.38
C GLN A 68 24.88 45.31 -21.66
N PRO A 69 25.03 46.53 -21.10
CA PRO A 69 24.27 47.01 -19.94
C PRO A 69 23.01 47.79 -20.30
N GLN A 70 21.99 47.72 -19.45
CA GLN A 70 20.82 48.60 -19.49
C GLN A 70 20.71 49.44 -18.21
N SER A 71 20.34 50.71 -18.41
CA SER A 71 20.19 51.79 -17.42
C SER A 71 19.00 51.58 -16.46
N PRO A 72 18.99 52.25 -15.29
CA PRO A 72 18.01 51.98 -14.24
C PRO A 72 16.71 52.78 -14.45
N GLN A 73 15.59 52.08 -14.57
CA GLN A 73 14.25 52.65 -14.37
C GLN A 73 13.47 51.78 -13.39
N ASP A 74 13.14 52.40 -12.26
CA ASP A 74 12.06 52.13 -11.30
C ASP A 74 11.34 50.77 -11.38
N ALA A 75 11.83 49.81 -10.60
CA ALA A 75 11.10 48.60 -10.25
C ALA A 75 10.57 48.71 -8.81
N LEU A 76 9.25 48.80 -8.67
CA LEU A 76 8.55 48.62 -7.40
C LEU A 76 8.97 47.30 -6.73
N PRO A 77 9.15 47.26 -5.40
CA PRO A 77 9.60 46.06 -4.70
C PRO A 77 8.59 44.92 -4.87
N ARG A 78 9.07 43.79 -5.39
CA ARG A 78 8.30 42.53 -5.41
C ARG A 78 8.04 42.12 -3.96
N PRO A 79 6.82 41.66 -3.60
CA PRO A 79 6.56 41.19 -2.26
C PRO A 79 7.48 40.01 -1.94
N ASN A 80 8.08 40.05 -0.74
CA ASN A 80 8.93 38.97 -0.24
C ASN A 80 8.20 37.62 -0.36
N PRO A 81 8.88 36.55 -0.82
CA PRO A 81 8.31 35.22 -0.71
C PRO A 81 8.02 34.94 0.76
N ALA A 82 6.81 34.44 1.03
CA ALA A 82 6.41 34.04 2.37
C ALA A 82 7.49 33.15 3.02
N PRO A 83 7.77 33.33 4.33
CA PRO A 83 8.83 32.58 4.99
C PRO A 83 8.61 31.08 4.81
N LYS A 84 9.66 30.39 4.35
CA LYS A 84 9.72 28.93 4.33
C LYS A 84 9.46 28.46 5.77
N SER A 85 8.38 27.72 6.00
CA SER A 85 8.14 27.08 7.29
C SER A 85 9.36 26.21 7.60
N ALA A 86 10.06 26.49 8.70
CA ALA A 86 11.15 25.65 9.18
C ALA A 86 10.62 24.23 9.43
N PRO A 87 11.47 23.19 9.29
CA PRO A 87 11.12 21.85 9.76
C PRO A 87 10.68 21.93 11.21
N VAL A 88 9.59 21.24 11.56
CA VAL A 88 9.19 21.10 12.97
C VAL A 88 10.30 20.30 13.66
N PRO A 89 11.02 20.87 14.65
CA PRO A 89 12.08 20.14 15.33
C PRO A 89 11.47 18.94 16.08
N PRO A 90 12.18 17.80 16.18
CA PRO A 90 11.74 16.71 17.05
C PRO A 90 11.65 17.23 18.49
N PRO A 91 10.62 16.84 19.27
CA PRO A 91 10.56 17.20 20.68
C PRO A 91 11.81 16.70 21.41
N ASP A 92 12.32 17.51 22.34
CA ASP A 92 13.51 17.21 23.13
C ASP A 92 13.38 15.85 23.85
N GLY A 93 14.32 14.95 23.58
CA GLY A 93 14.41 13.62 24.18
C GLY A 93 14.03 12.51 23.21
N ALA A 94 15.05 11.89 22.58
CA ALA A 94 14.92 10.57 21.98
C ALA A 94 14.63 9.57 23.11
N SER A 95 13.38 9.50 23.55
CA SER A 95 12.94 8.50 24.51
C SER A 95 13.03 7.14 23.82
N SER A 96 13.60 6.16 24.50
CA SER A 96 13.39 4.77 24.13
C SER A 96 11.89 4.53 24.04
N ALA A 97 11.41 3.90 22.96
CA ALA A 97 10.01 3.53 22.88
C ALA A 97 9.67 2.59 24.06
N THR A 98 8.74 3.02 24.91
CA THR A 98 8.28 2.23 26.06
C THR A 98 6.93 1.64 25.70
N VAL A 99 6.86 0.30 25.67
CA VAL A 99 5.64 -0.43 25.33
C VAL A 99 4.97 -0.90 26.62
N ALA A 100 3.66 -0.65 26.75
CA ALA A 100 2.88 -1.12 27.89
C ALA A 100 2.84 -2.66 27.92
N PRO A 101 2.96 -3.31 29.10
CA PRO A 101 2.85 -4.76 29.21
C PRO A 101 1.55 -5.30 28.58
N GLY A 102 1.68 -6.34 27.75
CA GLY A 102 0.53 -6.98 27.09
C GLY A 102 -0.05 -6.22 25.90
N ALA A 103 0.52 -5.08 25.49
CA ALA A 103 0.11 -4.39 24.28
C ALA A 103 0.49 -5.17 23.01
N LEU A 104 -0.34 -5.07 21.98
CA LEU A 104 -0.08 -5.61 20.66
C LEU A 104 0.85 -4.66 19.89
N VAL A 105 2.03 -5.14 19.50
CA VAL A 105 3.04 -4.35 18.78
C VAL A 105 3.06 -4.70 17.30
N PHE A 106 3.10 -3.70 16.42
CA PHE A 106 3.30 -3.91 14.99
C PHE A 106 4.16 -2.84 14.35
N LEU A 107 4.77 -3.16 13.21
CA LEU A 107 5.57 -2.23 12.41
C LEU A 107 4.82 -1.85 11.13
N THR A 108 5.04 -0.65 10.58
CA THR A 108 4.60 -0.33 9.21
C THR A 108 5.74 0.17 8.34
N VAL A 109 5.75 -0.25 7.07
CA VAL A 109 6.75 0.16 6.07
C VAL A 109 6.16 0.20 4.66
N GLY A 110 6.47 1.24 3.91
CA GLY A 110 6.08 1.45 2.52
C GLY A 110 7.27 1.67 1.62
N ASP A 111 7.07 1.53 0.32
CA ASP A 111 8.02 2.03 -0.69
C ASP A 111 9.42 1.41 -0.50
N TRP A 112 9.45 0.12 -0.15
CA TRP A 112 10.64 -0.64 0.25
C TRP A 112 11.19 -1.55 -0.86
N GLY A 113 10.44 -1.72 -1.96
CA GLY A 113 10.58 -2.77 -2.96
C GLY A 113 11.82 -2.75 -3.87
N MET A 114 12.99 -2.39 -3.36
CA MET A 114 14.26 -2.40 -4.08
C MET A 114 15.41 -2.81 -3.16
N ARG A 115 16.44 -3.46 -3.71
CA ARG A 115 17.60 -3.94 -2.94
C ARG A 115 18.68 -2.89 -2.68
N LEU A 116 18.27 -1.64 -2.44
CA LEU A 116 19.16 -0.52 -2.20
C LEU A 116 19.80 -0.59 -0.81
N PRO A 117 20.99 0.02 -0.59
CA PRO A 117 21.58 0.13 0.74
C PRO A 117 20.66 0.78 1.77
N SER A 118 19.83 1.75 1.36
CA SER A 118 18.79 2.37 2.19
C SER A 118 17.76 1.35 2.67
N ALA A 119 17.15 0.57 1.77
CA ALA A 119 16.19 -0.48 2.12
C ALA A 119 16.81 -1.54 3.04
N LYS A 120 18.06 -1.96 2.78
CA LYS A 120 18.78 -2.89 3.67
C LYS A 120 18.97 -2.33 5.09
N ALA A 121 19.28 -1.04 5.21
CA ALA A 121 19.43 -0.40 6.51
C ALA A 121 18.09 -0.35 7.27
N VAL A 122 17.00 0.01 6.58
CA VAL A 122 15.65 -0.04 7.15
C VAL A 122 15.27 -1.46 7.58
N ALA A 123 15.46 -2.46 6.72
CA ALA A 123 15.12 -3.85 7.02
C ALA A 123 15.91 -4.40 8.22
N LYS A 124 17.20 -4.08 8.31
CA LYS A 124 18.03 -4.40 9.48
C LYS A 124 17.45 -3.77 10.75
N GLN A 125 17.11 -2.48 10.70
CA GLN A 125 16.61 -1.76 11.87
C GLN A 125 15.23 -2.25 12.31
N MET A 126 14.34 -2.58 11.37
CA MET A 126 13.07 -3.24 11.66
C MET A 126 13.29 -4.57 12.39
N GLY A 127 14.29 -5.36 12.00
CA GLY A 127 14.62 -6.63 12.67
C GLY A 127 15.02 -6.42 14.14
N LEU A 128 15.85 -5.42 14.42
CA LEU A 128 16.26 -5.08 15.78
C LEU A 128 15.08 -4.57 16.63
N TRP A 129 14.21 -3.73 16.05
CA TRP A 129 13.04 -3.19 16.76
C TRP A 129 11.97 -4.26 17.00
N ALA A 130 11.73 -5.14 16.02
CA ALA A 130 10.82 -6.27 16.19
C ALA A 130 11.28 -7.19 17.31
N GLU A 131 12.59 -7.44 17.43
CA GLU A 131 13.16 -8.25 18.51
C GLU A 131 13.06 -7.54 19.87
N LEU A 132 13.38 -6.25 19.92
CA LEU A 132 13.37 -5.46 21.15
C LEU A 132 11.96 -5.29 21.74
N HIS A 133 10.95 -5.09 20.89
CA HIS A 133 9.59 -4.74 21.32
C HIS A 133 8.57 -5.86 21.11
N GLY A 134 8.98 -7.02 20.59
CA GLY A 134 8.09 -8.16 20.39
C GLY A 134 7.01 -7.89 19.35
N ALA A 135 7.39 -7.44 18.15
CA ALA A 135 6.42 -7.18 17.08
C ALA A 135 5.65 -8.47 16.69
N ALA A 136 4.33 -8.37 16.64
CA ALA A 136 3.43 -9.47 16.31
C ALA A 136 3.16 -9.59 14.81
N PHE A 137 3.20 -8.46 14.08
CA PHE A 137 3.07 -8.43 12.62
C PHE A 137 3.71 -7.17 12.02
N VAL A 138 3.81 -7.16 10.69
CA VAL A 138 4.19 -5.99 9.89
C VAL A 138 3.04 -5.61 8.96
N VAL A 139 2.83 -4.32 8.74
CA VAL A 139 1.93 -3.81 7.70
C VAL A 139 2.78 -3.19 6.60
N SER A 140 2.58 -3.63 5.37
CA SER A 140 3.13 -2.94 4.21
C SER A 140 2.09 -2.05 3.56
N VAL A 141 2.45 -0.78 3.36
CA VAL A 141 1.60 0.23 2.70
C VAL A 141 1.84 0.32 1.17
N GLY A 142 2.38 -0.74 0.57
CA GLY A 142 2.50 -0.88 -0.89
C GLY A 142 3.82 -0.42 -1.49
N ASP A 143 3.88 -0.47 -2.82
CA ASP A 143 5.10 -0.38 -3.62
C ASP A 143 6.12 -1.46 -3.23
N ASN A 144 5.60 -2.70 -3.22
CA ASN A 144 6.29 -3.87 -2.74
C ASN A 144 7.45 -4.27 -3.67
N PHE A 145 7.32 -4.00 -4.98
CA PHE A 145 8.37 -4.29 -5.96
C PHE A 145 8.51 -3.20 -7.02
N TYR A 146 9.64 -2.49 -6.98
CA TYR A 146 10.01 -1.48 -7.96
C TYR A 146 10.78 -2.07 -9.15
N PRO A 147 10.71 -1.45 -10.35
CA PRO A 147 9.81 -0.34 -10.66
C PRO A 147 8.46 -0.79 -11.22
N TYR A 148 8.25 -2.05 -11.58
CA TYR A 148 7.02 -2.48 -12.27
C TYR A 148 6.53 -3.84 -11.78
N GLY A 149 6.53 -4.05 -10.47
CA GLY A 149 5.97 -5.23 -9.84
C GLY A 149 6.76 -6.50 -10.14
N VAL A 150 6.08 -7.64 -9.98
CA VAL A 150 6.59 -8.97 -10.30
C VAL A 150 5.98 -9.49 -11.60
N LYS A 151 6.67 -10.42 -12.26
CA LYS A 151 6.20 -11.08 -13.48
C LYS A 151 5.14 -12.15 -13.19
N ASP A 152 5.42 -13.02 -12.23
CA ASP A 152 4.60 -14.16 -11.84
C ASP A 152 4.95 -14.60 -10.40
N VAL A 153 4.27 -15.63 -9.88
CA VAL A 153 4.44 -16.09 -8.48
C VAL A 153 5.82 -16.71 -8.20
N HIS A 154 6.60 -17.00 -9.25
CA HIS A 154 7.97 -17.53 -9.15
C HIS A 154 9.03 -16.46 -9.45
N ASP A 155 8.65 -15.19 -9.57
CA ASP A 155 9.59 -14.10 -9.78
C ASP A 155 10.60 -14.04 -8.62
N ARG A 156 11.89 -14.00 -8.96
CA ARG A 156 13.00 -13.95 -8.00
C ARG A 156 12.97 -12.70 -7.11
N GLN A 157 12.19 -11.68 -7.45
CA GLN A 157 11.99 -10.52 -6.60
C GLN A 157 11.37 -10.87 -5.25
N PHE A 158 10.46 -11.85 -5.16
CA PHE A 158 9.96 -12.31 -3.85
C PHE A 158 11.11 -12.80 -2.96
N GLU A 159 11.97 -13.65 -3.48
CA GLU A 159 13.13 -14.16 -2.74
C GLU A 159 14.13 -13.05 -2.40
N THR A 160 14.48 -12.21 -3.37
CA THR A 160 15.64 -11.30 -3.24
C THR A 160 15.33 -9.95 -2.62
N THR A 161 14.09 -9.48 -2.74
CA THR A 161 13.63 -8.18 -2.24
C THR A 161 12.77 -8.33 -0.98
N PHE A 162 12.13 -9.49 -0.76
CA PHE A 162 11.33 -9.76 0.43
C PHE A 162 11.95 -10.82 1.35
N GLU A 163 12.08 -12.08 0.91
CA GLU A 163 12.52 -13.20 1.78
C GLU A 163 13.91 -13.01 2.39
N ARG A 164 14.90 -12.71 1.55
CA ARG A 164 16.28 -12.50 2.02
C ARG A 164 16.50 -11.11 2.62
N MET A 165 15.65 -10.14 2.29
CA MET A 165 15.79 -8.78 2.81
C MET A 165 15.35 -8.72 4.27
N TYR A 166 14.24 -9.37 4.59
CA TYR A 166 13.62 -9.37 5.91
C TYR A 166 13.80 -10.72 6.62
N SER A 167 15.04 -11.24 6.61
CA SER A 167 15.38 -12.57 7.13
C SER A 167 15.66 -12.61 8.64
N ALA A 168 15.52 -11.48 9.35
CA ALA A 168 15.68 -11.46 10.80
C ALA A 168 14.65 -12.39 11.45
N LYS A 169 15.04 -13.11 12.51
CA LYS A 169 14.16 -14.07 13.21
C LYS A 169 12.88 -13.39 13.69
N ALA A 170 12.99 -12.19 14.26
CA ALA A 170 11.85 -11.40 14.74
C ALA A 170 10.94 -10.87 13.62
N LEU A 171 11.35 -10.97 12.35
CA LEU A 171 10.52 -10.60 11.19
C LEU A 171 9.88 -11.82 10.50
N GLN A 172 10.09 -13.03 11.03
CA GLN A 172 9.38 -14.25 10.60
C GLN A 172 7.97 -14.32 11.21
N ILE A 173 7.26 -13.21 11.11
CA ILE A 173 5.91 -12.95 11.61
C ILE A 173 5.00 -12.58 10.41
N PRO A 174 3.66 -12.58 10.54
CA PRO A 174 2.76 -12.15 9.47
C PRO A 174 3.07 -10.74 8.95
N TRP A 175 3.02 -10.58 7.63
CA TRP A 175 2.99 -9.29 6.93
C TRP A 175 1.63 -9.13 6.26
N TYR A 176 0.91 -8.06 6.57
CA TYR A 176 -0.31 -7.66 5.88
C TYR A 176 0.04 -6.61 4.83
N LEU A 177 -0.22 -6.90 3.55
CA LEU A 177 0.27 -6.07 2.45
C LEU A 177 -0.87 -5.44 1.66
N VAL A 178 -0.63 -4.22 1.19
CA VAL A 178 -1.45 -3.59 0.14
C VAL A 178 -0.62 -3.43 -1.12
N LEU A 179 -1.29 -3.18 -2.25
CA LEU A 179 -0.65 -2.91 -3.53
C LEU A 179 -0.41 -1.41 -3.69
N GLY A 180 0.77 -1.05 -4.22
CA GLY A 180 1.08 0.31 -4.64
C GLY A 180 1.06 0.48 -6.16
N ASN A 181 1.34 1.70 -6.62
CA ASN A 181 1.29 1.99 -8.05
C ASN A 181 2.34 1.21 -8.86
N HIS A 182 3.53 1.02 -8.29
CA HIS A 182 4.60 0.29 -8.94
C HIS A 182 4.33 -1.21 -9.03
N ASP A 183 3.45 -1.76 -8.18
CA ASP A 183 3.04 -3.16 -8.25
C ASP A 183 2.14 -3.45 -9.47
N TYR A 184 1.43 -2.43 -9.94
CA TYR A 184 0.55 -2.49 -11.09
C TYR A 184 1.26 -2.15 -12.40
N ALA A 185 1.89 -0.97 -12.47
CA ALA A 185 2.55 -0.53 -13.68
C ALA A 185 3.50 0.64 -13.46
N PHE A 186 4.52 0.71 -14.30
CA PHE A 186 5.36 1.90 -14.43
C PHE A 186 5.91 2.01 -15.84
N ASN A 187 5.88 3.23 -16.39
CA ASN A 187 6.38 3.54 -17.74
C ASN A 187 5.89 2.56 -18.83
N GLY A 188 4.60 2.19 -18.77
CA GLY A 188 3.96 1.28 -19.74
C GLY A 188 4.26 -0.21 -19.54
N ARG A 189 5.13 -0.59 -18.59
CA ARG A 189 5.33 -1.99 -18.18
C ARG A 189 4.37 -2.33 -17.05
N LYS A 190 3.68 -3.47 -17.17
CA LYS A 190 2.72 -3.94 -16.18
C LYS A 190 3.38 -4.96 -15.25
N GLY A 191 3.16 -4.81 -13.96
CA GLY A 191 3.36 -5.84 -12.97
C GLY A 191 2.17 -6.79 -12.92
N ASN A 192 2.34 -7.90 -12.20
CA ASN A 192 1.32 -8.91 -12.00
C ASN A 192 0.84 -8.89 -10.54
N THR A 193 -0.18 -8.09 -10.27
CA THR A 193 -0.76 -8.00 -8.92
C THR A 193 -1.41 -9.31 -8.48
N THR A 194 -1.92 -10.12 -9.41
CA THR A 194 -2.43 -11.46 -9.10
C THR A 194 -1.34 -12.39 -8.58
N ALA A 195 -0.11 -12.28 -9.10
CA ALA A 195 1.01 -13.06 -8.59
C ALA A 195 1.36 -12.72 -7.14
N GLN A 196 1.24 -11.44 -6.76
CA GLN A 196 1.42 -11.04 -5.36
C GLN A 196 0.31 -11.59 -4.47
N LEU A 197 -0.96 -11.64 -4.91
CA LEU A 197 -2.03 -12.33 -4.15
C LEU A 197 -1.74 -13.82 -3.99
N LEU A 198 -1.35 -14.49 -5.10
CA LEU A 198 -1.06 -15.92 -5.10
C LEU A 198 0.17 -16.27 -4.25
N TYR A 199 1.09 -15.33 -4.04
CA TYR A 199 2.26 -15.56 -3.18
C TYR A 199 1.89 -15.80 -1.72
N SER A 200 0.68 -15.43 -1.27
CA SER A 200 0.14 -15.84 0.04
C SER A 200 0.00 -17.35 0.21
N LYS A 201 -0.02 -18.11 -0.89
CA LYS A 201 -0.01 -19.59 -0.86
C LYS A 201 1.41 -20.17 -0.84
N VAL A 202 2.43 -19.33 -1.02
CA VAL A 202 3.84 -19.72 -1.07
C VAL A 202 4.55 -19.36 0.24
N SER A 203 4.35 -18.14 0.73
CA SER A 203 5.02 -17.64 1.93
C SER A 203 4.02 -17.48 3.07
N PRO A 204 4.20 -18.17 4.21
CA PRO A 204 3.27 -18.10 5.34
C PRO A 204 3.28 -16.74 6.04
N ARG A 205 4.26 -15.88 5.73
CA ARG A 205 4.33 -14.51 6.23
C ARG A 205 3.76 -13.49 5.25
N TRP A 206 3.42 -13.85 4.01
CA TRP A 206 2.86 -12.92 3.05
C TRP A 206 1.33 -13.00 3.07
N HIS A 207 0.65 -12.10 3.77
CA HIS A 207 -0.82 -12.09 3.85
C HIS A 207 -1.39 -10.99 2.97
N MET A 208 -1.92 -11.38 1.82
CA MET A 208 -2.64 -10.52 0.89
C MET A 208 -3.69 -11.37 0.14
N PRO A 209 -4.77 -11.78 0.84
CA PRO A 209 -5.75 -12.74 0.30
C PRO A 209 -6.59 -12.18 -0.85
N ASP A 210 -6.74 -10.85 -0.90
CA ASP A 210 -7.40 -10.09 -1.96
C ASP A 210 -6.74 -8.70 -2.06
N ARG A 211 -7.14 -7.90 -3.03
CA ARG A 211 -6.64 -6.54 -3.26
C ARG A 211 -7.03 -5.56 -2.16
N HIS A 212 -8.21 -5.77 -1.59
CA HIS A 212 -8.75 -5.04 -0.44
C HIS A 212 -9.44 -6.07 0.45
N TYR A 213 -9.19 -6.01 1.76
CA TYR A 213 -9.64 -7.03 2.69
C TYR A 213 -9.68 -6.49 4.12
N VAL A 214 -10.30 -7.26 5.02
CA VAL A 214 -10.26 -7.00 6.46
C VAL A 214 -9.56 -8.15 7.14
N THR A 215 -8.71 -7.87 8.12
CA THR A 215 -8.10 -8.93 8.93
C THR A 215 -9.09 -9.50 9.93
N ASP A 216 -8.82 -10.71 10.41
CA ASP A 216 -9.49 -11.20 11.62
C ASP A 216 -9.24 -10.24 12.81
N PRO A 217 -10.17 -10.13 13.77
CA PRO A 217 -9.97 -9.34 14.98
C PRO A 217 -8.78 -9.85 15.80
N MET A 218 -7.85 -8.96 16.12
CA MET A 218 -6.67 -9.25 16.94
C MET A 218 -6.88 -8.69 18.35
N ALA A 219 -6.69 -9.50 19.39
CA ALA A 219 -6.86 -9.05 20.77
C ALA A 219 -5.82 -7.98 21.16
N VAL A 220 -6.28 -6.93 21.85
CA VAL A 220 -5.42 -5.85 22.38
C VAL A 220 -5.60 -5.65 23.90
N GLY A 221 -6.13 -6.66 24.60
CA GLY A 221 -6.43 -6.62 26.03
C GLY A 221 -7.87 -6.22 26.36
N ASP A 222 -8.32 -6.54 27.57
CA ASP A 222 -9.64 -6.20 28.12
C ASP A 222 -10.85 -6.53 27.22
N GLY A 223 -10.74 -7.60 26.42
CA GLY A 223 -11.78 -8.00 25.45
C GLY A 223 -11.88 -7.09 24.22
N ALA A 224 -11.04 -6.06 24.11
CA ALA A 224 -10.96 -5.20 22.94
C ALA A 224 -10.16 -5.86 21.82
N HIS A 225 -10.53 -5.52 20.59
CA HIS A 225 -9.90 -6.02 19.37
C HIS A 225 -9.48 -4.89 18.44
N LEU A 226 -8.50 -5.19 17.60
CA LEU A 226 -8.03 -4.39 16.48
C LEU A 226 -8.31 -5.12 15.16
N GLN A 227 -8.76 -4.38 14.14
CA GLN A 227 -8.86 -4.85 12.76
C GLN A 227 -8.21 -3.86 11.79
N LEU A 228 -7.53 -4.39 10.79
CA LEU A 228 -7.01 -3.63 9.66
C LEU A 228 -7.99 -3.73 8.49
N PHE A 229 -8.30 -2.60 7.87
CA PHE A 229 -9.11 -2.48 6.66
C PHE A 229 -8.20 -2.01 5.54
N THR A 230 -7.83 -2.92 4.65
CA THR A 230 -6.89 -2.64 3.55
C THR A 230 -7.65 -2.23 2.29
N LEU A 231 -7.09 -1.26 1.57
CA LEU A 231 -7.70 -0.61 0.42
C LEU A 231 -6.74 -0.60 -0.78
N ASP A 232 -7.32 -0.67 -1.97
CA ASP A 232 -6.62 -0.61 -3.26
C ASP A 232 -7.37 0.29 -4.24
N PHE A 233 -6.96 1.56 -4.31
CA PHE A 233 -7.55 2.55 -5.21
C PHE A 233 -6.74 2.75 -6.52
N TYR A 234 -5.74 1.91 -6.82
CA TYR A 234 -4.83 2.20 -7.94
C TYR A 234 -5.42 1.91 -9.33
N GLU A 235 -6.05 0.74 -9.52
CA GLU A 235 -6.60 0.38 -10.84
C GLU A 235 -7.84 1.21 -11.24
N HIS A 236 -8.40 1.95 -10.27
CA HIS A 236 -9.65 2.70 -10.40
C HIS A 236 -9.55 4.14 -9.90
N TYR A 237 -8.57 4.90 -10.41
CA TYR A 237 -8.56 6.37 -10.29
C TYR A 237 -9.82 7.06 -10.85
N SER A 238 -10.69 6.30 -11.51
CA SER A 238 -12.00 6.74 -11.94
C SER A 238 -13.05 5.92 -11.20
N LEU A 239 -13.48 6.40 -10.04
CA LEU A 239 -14.70 5.95 -9.34
C LEU A 239 -15.97 6.08 -10.22
N THR A 240 -15.83 6.61 -11.43
CA THR A 240 -16.86 6.70 -12.47
C THR A 240 -16.99 5.45 -13.35
N LYS A 241 -16.23 4.37 -13.10
CA LYS A 241 -16.30 3.13 -13.90
C LYS A 241 -16.52 1.86 -13.06
N GLY A 242 -17.69 1.76 -12.44
CA GLY A 242 -18.51 0.54 -12.53
C GLY A 242 -18.11 -0.72 -11.75
N THR A 243 -17.37 -0.63 -10.66
CA THR A 243 -17.46 -1.63 -9.58
C THR A 243 -18.32 -1.04 -8.47
N PRO A 244 -19.36 -1.74 -7.96
CA PRO A 244 -20.04 -1.35 -6.71
C PRO A 244 -18.96 -1.03 -5.69
N SER A 245 -18.89 0.25 -5.29
CA SER A 245 -17.63 0.93 -5.07
C SER A 245 -16.89 0.32 -3.88
N GLN A 246 -15.55 0.24 -3.93
CA GLN A 246 -14.76 -0.18 -2.75
C GLN A 246 -15.12 0.65 -1.49
N VAL A 247 -15.65 1.86 -1.70
CA VAL A 247 -16.27 2.72 -0.70
C VAL A 247 -17.53 2.10 -0.07
N GLU A 248 -18.47 1.57 -0.86
CA GLU A 248 -19.62 0.80 -0.35
C GLU A 248 -19.19 -0.47 0.39
N TRP A 249 -18.22 -1.20 -0.17
CA TRP A 249 -17.64 -2.37 0.52
C TRP A 249 -17.05 -1.96 1.88
N LEU A 250 -16.29 -0.86 1.93
CA LEU A 250 -15.69 -0.37 3.15
C LEU A 250 -16.74 0.07 4.17
N ASP A 251 -17.81 0.76 3.72
CA ASP A 251 -18.94 1.14 4.59
C ASP A 251 -19.57 -0.11 5.23
N ALA A 252 -19.82 -1.16 4.44
CA ALA A 252 -20.38 -2.42 4.92
C ALA A 252 -19.40 -3.18 5.84
N ALA A 253 -18.11 -3.21 5.50
CA ALA A 253 -17.08 -3.88 6.29
C ALA A 253 -16.89 -3.22 7.66
N LEU A 254 -16.84 -1.88 7.69
CA LEU A 254 -16.75 -1.11 8.93
C LEU A 254 -18.02 -1.26 9.79
N ALA A 255 -19.20 -1.25 9.17
CA ALA A 255 -20.48 -1.48 9.87
C ALA A 255 -20.56 -2.87 10.52
N GLY A 256 -19.93 -3.89 9.91
CA GLY A 256 -19.89 -5.25 10.43
C GLY A 256 -18.85 -5.49 11.53
N SER A 257 -17.99 -4.51 11.83
CA SER A 257 -16.90 -4.67 12.80
C SER A 257 -17.26 -4.11 14.17
N SER A 258 -17.18 -4.97 15.19
CA SER A 258 -17.24 -4.58 16.60
C SER A 258 -15.87 -4.26 17.20
N ALA A 259 -14.81 -4.21 16.38
CA ALA A 259 -13.47 -3.91 16.87
C ALA A 259 -13.42 -2.49 17.42
N ARG A 260 -12.70 -2.33 18.55
CA ARG A 260 -12.47 -1.03 19.17
C ARG A 260 -11.53 -0.20 18.30
N TRP A 261 -10.45 -0.82 17.84
CA TRP A 261 -9.51 -0.20 16.91
C TRP A 261 -9.83 -0.62 15.48
N LYS A 262 -10.21 0.35 14.66
CA LYS A 262 -10.39 0.18 13.21
C LYS A 262 -9.35 1.04 12.51
N LEU A 263 -8.38 0.39 11.89
CA LEU A 263 -7.24 1.05 11.24
C LEU A 263 -7.33 0.85 9.74
N LEU A 264 -7.22 1.94 8.97
CA LEU A 264 -7.28 1.88 7.50
C LEU A 264 -5.87 1.88 6.91
N ILE A 265 -5.63 1.00 5.94
CA ILE A 265 -4.36 0.87 5.25
C ILE A 265 -4.60 1.08 3.76
N THR A 266 -3.92 2.04 3.14
CA THR A 266 -4.02 2.34 1.71
C THR A 266 -2.65 2.75 1.20
N HIS A 267 -2.33 2.51 -0.06
CA HIS A 267 -1.07 3.00 -0.59
C HIS A 267 -1.07 4.53 -0.76
N LYS A 268 -2.10 5.06 -1.43
CA LYS A 268 -2.18 6.49 -1.75
C LYS A 268 -2.63 7.30 -0.54
N PRO A 269 -1.92 8.40 -0.18
CA PRO A 269 -2.25 9.19 0.98
C PRO A 269 -3.49 10.05 0.79
N LEU A 270 -4.31 10.14 1.85
CA LEU A 270 -5.39 11.12 1.93
C LEU A 270 -4.82 12.50 2.20
N TYR A 271 -3.95 12.63 3.20
CA TYR A 271 -3.22 13.84 3.53
C TYR A 271 -1.72 13.56 3.45
N SER A 272 -0.96 14.48 2.88
CA SER A 272 0.50 14.40 2.75
C SER A 272 1.08 15.77 2.41
N SER A 273 2.25 16.07 2.98
CA SER A 273 3.11 17.22 2.64
C SER A 273 4.09 16.93 1.49
N GLY A 274 4.04 15.73 0.88
CA GLY A 274 4.89 15.36 -0.24
C GLY A 274 4.67 16.25 -1.46
N ASP A 275 5.75 16.62 -2.14
CA ASP A 275 5.72 17.59 -3.24
C ASP A 275 5.35 17.01 -4.61
N LYS A 276 5.29 15.68 -4.73
CA LYS A 276 5.02 14.97 -5.99
C LYS A 276 3.62 14.36 -6.06
N HIS A 277 3.16 13.64 -5.04
CA HIS A 277 1.78 13.13 -5.00
C HIS A 277 0.89 14.00 -4.12
N GLY A 278 1.28 14.21 -2.86
CA GLY A 278 0.56 15.06 -1.93
C GLY A 278 -0.84 14.51 -1.59
N SER A 279 -1.70 15.40 -1.09
CA SER A 279 -3.03 15.02 -0.57
C SER A 279 -4.03 14.63 -1.68
N SER A 280 -4.77 13.54 -1.49
CA SER A 280 -5.79 13.04 -2.42
C SER A 280 -7.20 13.54 -2.07
N LYS A 281 -7.65 14.66 -2.66
CA LYS A 281 -8.94 15.28 -2.33
C LYS A 281 -10.16 14.40 -2.59
N ASP A 282 -10.16 13.60 -3.65
CA ASP A 282 -11.27 12.70 -3.96
C ASP A 282 -11.41 11.59 -2.90
N LEU A 283 -10.28 11.07 -2.40
CA LEU A 283 -10.27 10.09 -1.30
C LEU A 283 -10.70 10.74 0.01
N GLN A 284 -10.28 11.98 0.28
CA GLN A 284 -10.75 12.73 1.45
C GLN A 284 -12.29 12.85 1.45
N ALA A 285 -12.86 13.29 0.33
CA ALA A 285 -14.30 13.52 0.20
C ALA A 285 -15.15 12.27 0.43
N GLN A 286 -14.64 11.09 0.07
CA GLN A 286 -15.39 9.83 0.19
C GLN A 286 -15.10 9.06 1.48
N LEU A 287 -13.86 9.06 1.95
CA LEU A 287 -13.45 8.19 3.05
C LEU A 287 -13.52 8.88 4.41
N VAL A 288 -13.29 10.19 4.49
CA VAL A 288 -13.37 10.92 5.78
C VAL A 288 -14.77 10.80 6.41
N PRO A 289 -15.89 10.99 5.67
CA PRO A 289 -17.21 10.79 6.25
C PRO A 289 -17.46 9.36 6.76
N LEU A 290 -16.98 8.34 6.03
CA LEU A 290 -17.11 6.94 6.46
C LEU A 290 -16.28 6.63 7.70
N MET A 291 -15.05 7.14 7.76
CA MET A 291 -14.18 6.99 8.92
C MET A 291 -14.79 7.60 10.17
N GLN A 292 -15.37 8.79 10.07
CA GLN A 292 -16.08 9.43 11.18
C GLN A 292 -17.35 8.68 11.57
N LYS A 293 -18.15 8.22 10.59
CA LYS A 293 -19.37 7.43 10.82
C LYS A 293 -19.10 6.14 11.62
N HIS A 294 -17.96 5.49 11.39
CA HIS A 294 -17.63 4.17 11.96
C HIS A 294 -16.55 4.17 13.03
N SER A 295 -16.16 5.36 13.49
CA SER A 295 -15.13 5.55 14.52
C SER A 295 -13.80 4.88 14.15
N VAL A 296 -13.33 5.09 12.92
CA VAL A 296 -11.94 4.81 12.55
C VAL A 296 -11.03 5.79 13.27
N GLN A 297 -9.88 5.34 13.75
CA GLN A 297 -8.94 6.20 14.46
C GLN A 297 -7.80 6.72 13.59
N ALA A 298 -7.25 5.85 12.74
CA ALA A 298 -6.04 6.18 11.99
C ALA A 298 -5.93 5.51 10.63
N VAL A 299 -5.15 6.14 9.76
CA VAL A 299 -4.86 5.71 8.39
C VAL A 299 -3.35 5.65 8.16
N TRP A 300 -2.87 4.58 7.54
CA TRP A 300 -1.47 4.45 7.09
C TRP A 300 -1.37 4.46 5.57
N SER A 301 -0.38 5.17 5.05
CA SER A 301 -0.09 5.29 3.62
C SER A 301 1.40 5.39 3.28
N GLY A 302 1.72 5.21 2.00
CA GLY A 302 3.06 5.37 1.41
C GLY A 302 3.01 6.38 0.25
N ASP A 303 3.53 5.99 -0.92
CA ASP A 303 3.53 6.71 -2.22
C ASP A 303 4.43 7.96 -2.23
N ASP A 304 4.27 8.83 -1.23
CA ASP A 304 5.24 9.88 -0.94
C ASP A 304 6.36 9.34 -0.06
N HIS A 305 7.59 9.40 -0.60
CA HIS A 305 8.75 8.76 0.03
C HIS A 305 9.34 9.61 1.16
N HIS A 306 8.62 9.72 2.28
CA HIS A 306 9.06 10.36 3.51
C HIS A 306 8.34 9.74 4.71
N LEU A 307 8.64 10.23 5.92
CA LEU A 307 7.91 9.88 7.13
C LEU A 307 7.14 11.11 7.62
N GLU A 308 5.84 10.97 7.88
CA GLU A 308 4.99 12.06 8.33
C GLU A 308 3.84 11.57 9.21
N VAL A 309 3.45 12.40 10.19
CA VAL A 309 2.25 12.25 11.01
C VAL A 309 1.40 13.49 10.83
N LEU A 310 0.13 13.31 10.47
CA LEU A 310 -0.84 14.39 10.30
C LEU A 310 -2.09 14.14 11.15
N GLU A 311 -2.80 15.21 11.48
CA GLU A 311 -4.12 15.14 12.11
C GLU A 311 -5.13 16.00 11.39
N ALA A 312 -6.30 15.43 11.10
CA ALA A 312 -7.44 16.14 10.54
C ALA A 312 -8.73 15.45 10.92
N HIS A 313 -9.80 16.21 11.20
CA HIS A 313 -11.15 15.66 11.42
C HIS A 313 -11.28 14.65 12.57
N GLY A 314 -10.39 14.73 13.58
CA GLY A 314 -10.33 13.76 14.68
C GLY A 314 -9.66 12.43 14.30
N LEU A 315 -8.99 12.37 13.14
CA LEU A 315 -8.28 11.21 12.62
C LEU A 315 -6.78 11.50 12.59
N THR A 316 -5.97 10.46 12.78
CA THR A 316 -4.51 10.52 12.56
C THR A 316 -4.13 9.84 11.25
N PHE A 317 -3.21 10.45 10.51
CA PHE A 317 -2.70 9.92 9.24
C PHE A 317 -1.18 9.73 9.35
N PHE A 318 -0.70 8.57 8.95
CA PHE A 318 0.72 8.23 8.91
C PHE A 318 1.16 8.04 7.47
N ILE A 319 2.25 8.71 7.08
CA ILE A 319 3.02 8.39 5.89
C ILE A 319 4.25 7.60 6.32
N SER A 320 4.34 6.35 5.86
CA SER A 320 5.45 5.43 6.12
C SER A 320 6.17 5.05 4.82
N GLY A 321 6.33 5.99 3.89
CA GLY A 321 6.98 5.79 2.58
C GLY A 321 8.51 5.84 2.62
N GLY A 322 9.11 5.79 3.81
CA GLY A 322 10.55 5.86 4.05
C GLY A 322 11.30 4.53 3.88
N GLY A 323 10.67 3.47 3.35
CA GLY A 323 11.24 2.10 3.35
C GLY A 323 12.51 1.92 2.53
N GLY A 324 12.89 2.92 1.73
CA GLY A 324 14.21 3.00 1.11
C GLY A 324 14.35 2.25 -0.22
N GLY A 325 13.24 1.82 -0.82
CA GLY A 325 13.17 1.26 -2.16
C GLY A 325 13.38 2.32 -3.26
N GLN A 326 13.20 3.60 -2.91
CA GLN A 326 13.45 4.76 -3.76
C GLN A 326 14.04 5.92 -2.94
N SER A 327 14.54 6.96 -3.61
CA SER A 327 15.01 8.18 -2.93
C SER A 327 13.90 8.89 -2.17
N VAL A 328 14.21 9.35 -0.96
CA VAL A 328 13.34 10.25 -0.18
C VAL A 328 13.06 11.54 -0.93
N ARG A 329 11.86 12.09 -0.76
CA ARG A 329 11.37 13.25 -1.51
C ARG A 329 11.41 14.52 -0.67
N LYS A 330 11.47 15.67 -1.35
CA LYS A 330 11.51 16.97 -0.66
C LYS A 330 10.13 17.31 -0.10
N LEU A 331 10.12 17.94 1.06
CA LEU A 331 8.94 18.57 1.63
C LEU A 331 9.00 20.05 1.27
N ARG A 332 8.23 20.50 0.27
CA ARG A 332 8.29 21.91 -0.19
C ARG A 332 7.51 22.86 0.72
N ARG A 333 6.41 22.39 1.32
CA ARG A 333 5.63 23.11 2.33
C ARG A 333 4.82 22.11 3.13
N HIS A 334 4.93 22.15 4.45
CA HIS A 334 4.08 21.34 5.32
C HIS A 334 2.62 21.78 5.15
N VAL A 335 1.70 20.82 4.98
CA VAL A 335 0.28 21.10 5.07
C VAL A 335 -0.09 21.42 6.52
N LYS A 336 -1.18 22.14 6.76
CA LYS A 336 -1.56 22.58 8.12
C LYS A 336 -1.87 21.41 9.07
N GLU A 337 -2.22 20.26 8.50
CA GLU A 337 -2.51 19.01 9.19
C GLU A 337 -1.24 18.34 9.74
N SER A 338 -0.06 18.64 9.18
CA SER A 338 1.23 18.01 9.53
C SER A 338 1.63 18.34 10.97
N LYS A 339 1.92 17.31 11.77
CA LYS A 339 2.48 17.41 13.13
C LYS A 339 3.97 17.09 13.16
N PHE A 340 4.38 16.19 12.28
CA PHE A 340 5.78 15.82 12.06
C PHE A 340 5.94 15.44 10.60
N ALA A 341 7.04 15.86 9.95
CA ALA A 341 7.41 15.31 8.65
C ALA A 341 8.90 15.46 8.39
N LEU A 342 9.58 14.39 8.01
CA LEU A 342 10.99 14.39 7.62
C LEU A 342 11.24 13.52 6.39
N PRO A 343 12.06 14.00 5.42
CA PRO A 343 12.43 13.25 4.22
C PRO A 343 13.58 12.29 4.53
N VAL A 344 13.31 11.29 5.39
CA VAL A 344 14.30 10.33 5.88
C VAL A 344 13.86 8.91 5.60
N TYR A 345 14.83 7.99 5.59
CA TYR A 345 14.55 6.56 5.49
C TYR A 345 14.22 6.01 6.87
N GLY A 346 13.23 5.15 6.96
CA GLY A 346 12.78 4.58 8.22
C GLY A 346 11.43 3.88 8.08
N PHE A 347 10.78 3.72 9.21
CA PHE A 347 9.50 3.01 9.36
C PHE A 347 8.78 3.56 10.60
N THR A 348 7.58 3.06 10.89
CA THR A 348 6.89 3.36 12.15
C THR A 348 6.66 2.09 12.97
N MET A 349 6.74 2.21 14.29
CA MET A 349 6.32 1.17 15.24
C MET A 349 5.07 1.64 15.96
N HIS A 350 4.18 0.70 16.29
CA HIS A 350 2.95 0.95 17.01
C HIS A 350 2.78 -0.03 18.15
N SER A 351 2.22 0.43 19.26
CA SER A 351 1.81 -0.37 20.41
C SER A 351 0.35 -0.06 20.72
N VAL A 352 -0.51 -1.08 20.76
CA VAL A 352 -1.96 -0.91 20.95
C VAL A 352 -2.43 -1.71 22.14
N ASN A 353 -3.15 -1.07 23.05
CA ASN A 353 -3.88 -1.72 24.13
C ASN A 353 -5.39 -1.37 24.05
N SER A 354 -6.17 -1.71 25.07
CA SER A 354 -7.60 -1.44 25.13
C SER A 354 -7.97 0.06 25.11
N THR A 355 -7.04 0.97 25.38
CA THR A 355 -7.32 2.41 25.59
C THR A 355 -6.48 3.35 24.73
N HIS A 356 -5.26 2.97 24.39
CA HIS A 356 -4.30 3.79 23.66
C HIS A 356 -3.64 3.05 22.51
N LEU A 357 -3.33 3.81 21.45
CA LEU A 357 -2.41 3.45 20.39
C LEU A 357 -1.24 4.44 20.43
N GLU A 358 -0.05 3.95 20.77
CA GLU A 358 1.20 4.70 20.75
C GLU A 358 1.96 4.41 19.46
N SER A 359 2.56 5.44 18.86
CA SER A 359 3.24 5.36 17.56
C SER A 359 4.56 6.09 17.58
N TRP A 360 5.63 5.41 17.18
CA TRP A 360 6.97 5.99 17.06
C TRP A 360 7.40 6.02 15.61
N VAL A 361 7.90 7.17 15.17
CA VAL A 361 8.58 7.32 13.87
C VAL A 361 10.05 7.04 14.08
N VAL A 362 10.57 6.02 13.39
CA VAL A 362 11.91 5.48 13.61
C VAL A 362 12.75 5.63 12.34
N GLU A 363 13.89 6.31 12.44
CA GLU A 363 14.84 6.41 11.34
C GLU A 363 15.59 5.08 11.10
N LYS A 364 16.15 4.88 9.91
CA LYS A 364 16.97 3.71 9.54
C LYS A 364 18.18 3.44 10.45
N ASN A 365 18.58 4.39 11.29
CA ASN A 365 19.66 4.24 12.29
C ASN A 365 19.14 3.84 13.68
N GLY A 366 17.82 3.72 13.85
CA GLY A 366 17.16 3.37 15.11
C GLY A 366 16.73 4.55 15.97
N THR A 367 17.03 5.77 15.58
CA THR A 367 16.63 6.98 16.31
C THR A 367 15.12 7.18 16.23
N VAL A 368 14.49 7.39 17.38
CA VAL A 368 13.10 7.86 17.46
C VAL A 368 13.09 9.34 17.11
N LEU A 369 12.36 9.69 16.06
CA LEU A 369 12.22 11.05 15.55
C LEU A 369 10.96 11.74 16.08
N TYR A 370 9.93 10.95 16.39
CA TYR A 370 8.63 11.45 16.83
C TYR A 370 7.86 10.37 17.57
N HIS A 371 7.02 10.79 18.52
CA HIS A 371 6.10 9.94 19.26
C HIS A 371 4.70 10.56 19.21
N HIS A 372 3.69 9.74 18.92
CA HIS A 372 2.29 10.14 18.81
C HIS A 372 1.39 9.17 19.58
N VAL A 373 0.35 9.70 20.22
CA VAL A 373 -0.61 8.90 21.01
C VAL A 373 -2.03 9.18 20.54
N ILE A 374 -2.81 8.12 20.34
CA ILE A 374 -4.23 8.17 20.03
C ILE A 374 -4.98 7.48 21.16
N ALA A 375 -6.00 8.15 21.72
CA ALA A 375 -6.94 7.53 22.65
C ALA A 375 -8.16 6.99 21.89
N SER A 376 -8.60 5.79 22.24
CA SER A 376 -9.78 5.12 21.64
C SER A 376 -11.13 5.61 22.11
#